data_AF-A0A953NNU7-F1
#
_entry.id   AF-A0A953NNU7-F1
#
_cell.length_a   1.000
_cell.length_b   1.000
_cell.length_c   1.000
_cell.angle_alpha   90.00
_cell.angle_beta   90.00
_cell.angle_gamma   90.00
#
_symmetry.space_group_name_H-M   'P 1'
#
loop_
_entity.id
_entity.type
_entity.pdbx_description
1 polymer ?
#
loop_
_entity_poly.entity_id
_entity_poly.type
_entity_poly.pdbx_seq_one_letter_code
_entity_poly.pdbx_strand_id
1 'polypeptide(L)'
;MDDVDAVQAQIARNMLTSGDWVTAHIDGIPYTEKPPLVYWAMAVSYKMFGVHDWSARLPNALSVIGLSWLTAAFGMWAFGKRAGFYAGLCISTCVGLFLFTRIIIPDAMQTFTIALAMWAFLRALDEEERHPRLWAFIFAASMGTGLLLKSLIAVVFPAGAGLLYLLLTRQLFA
;
A
#
# COMPACT_ATOMS: atom_id res chain seq x y z
N MET A 1 -14.77 -15.31 10.05
CA MET A 1 -13.41 -14.99 9.58
C MET A 1 -12.97 -16.21 8.79
N ASP A 2 -12.57 -16.06 7.54
CA ASP A 2 -12.09 -17.22 6.74
C ASP A 2 -10.78 -17.75 7.33
N ASP A 3 -10.43 -19.00 7.05
CA ASP A 3 -9.25 -19.67 7.62
C ASP A 3 -7.96 -18.85 7.42
N VAL A 4 -7.82 -18.21 6.26
CA VAL A 4 -6.65 -17.38 5.92
C VAL A 4 -6.59 -16.09 6.76
N ASP A 5 -7.74 -15.48 7.04
CA ASP A 5 -7.82 -14.28 7.87
C ASP A 5 -7.47 -14.60 9.32
N ALA A 6 -7.94 -15.75 9.82
CA ALA A 6 -7.69 -16.22 11.17
C ALA A 6 -6.19 -16.48 11.41
N VAL A 7 -5.50 -17.11 10.46
CA VAL A 7 -4.05 -17.33 10.52
C VAL A 7 -3.29 -15.99 10.63
N GLN A 8 -3.64 -15.01 9.81
CA GLN A 8 -2.96 -13.71 9.82
C GLN A 8 -3.17 -12.96 11.13
N ALA A 9 -4.39 -12.98 11.65
CA ALA A 9 -4.73 -12.39 12.95
C ALA A 9 -4.00 -13.09 14.11
N GLN A 10 -3.87 -14.42 14.06
CA GLN A 10 -3.16 -15.18 15.07
C GLN A 10 -1.65 -14.87 15.06
N ILE A 11 -1.03 -14.76 13.89
CA ILE A 11 0.39 -14.34 13.76
C ILE A 11 0.58 -12.94 14.36
N ALA A 12 -0.28 -11.98 14.00
CA ALA A 12 -0.18 -10.61 14.51
C ALA A 12 -0.35 -10.56 16.05
N ARG A 13 -1.25 -11.38 16.60
CA ARG A 13 -1.41 -11.54 18.06
C ARG A 13 -0.16 -12.16 18.70
N ASN A 14 0.40 -13.21 18.10
CA ASN A 14 1.59 -13.88 18.60
C ASN A 14 2.81 -12.95 18.62
N MET A 15 2.99 -12.12 17.58
CA MET A 15 4.05 -11.10 17.56
C MET A 15 3.89 -10.10 18.70
N LEU A 16 2.64 -9.68 18.97
CA LEU A 16 2.34 -8.74 20.06
C LEU A 16 2.60 -9.34 21.45
N THR A 17 2.24 -10.61 21.67
CA THR A 17 2.40 -11.26 22.98
C THR A 17 3.82 -11.77 23.24
N SER A 18 4.50 -12.30 22.22
CA SER A 18 5.88 -12.79 22.34
C SER A 18 6.92 -11.68 22.35
N GLY A 19 6.60 -10.52 21.76
CA GLY A 19 7.56 -9.44 21.53
C GLY A 19 8.57 -9.73 20.42
N ASP A 20 8.47 -10.87 19.75
CA ASP A 20 9.26 -11.16 18.54
C ASP A 20 8.52 -10.63 17.31
N TRP A 21 9.00 -9.51 16.78
CA TRP A 21 8.47 -8.88 15.57
C TRP A 21 9.19 -9.36 14.30
N VAL A 22 10.26 -10.15 14.43
CA VAL A 22 11.07 -10.59 13.30
C VAL A 22 10.56 -11.93 12.78
N THR A 23 10.32 -12.89 13.67
CA THR A 23 9.92 -14.24 13.28
C THR A 23 8.43 -14.45 13.52
N ALA A 24 7.66 -14.57 12.44
CA ALA A 24 6.26 -14.95 12.52
C ALA A 24 6.13 -16.41 12.98
N HIS A 25 5.21 -16.66 13.91
CA HIS A 25 4.94 -18.00 14.43
C HIS A 25 3.44 -18.30 14.44
N ILE A 26 3.08 -19.52 14.04
CA ILE A 26 1.74 -20.10 14.16
C ILE A 26 1.87 -21.37 15.00
N ASP A 27 1.14 -21.45 16.11
CA ASP A 27 1.16 -22.62 17.03
C ASP A 27 2.57 -23.09 17.43
N GLY A 28 3.52 -22.15 17.57
CA GLY A 28 4.91 -22.42 17.93
C GLY A 28 5.82 -22.81 16.76
N ILE A 29 5.29 -22.91 15.54
CA ILE A 29 6.05 -23.20 14.32
C ILE A 29 6.37 -21.89 13.58
N PRO A 30 7.61 -21.65 13.15
CA PRO A 30 7.97 -20.47 12.39
C PRO A 30 7.31 -20.47 11.00
N TYR A 31 6.66 -19.36 10.63
CA TYR A 31 5.95 -19.14 9.38
C TYR A 31 6.59 -17.99 8.59
N THR A 32 7.65 -18.27 7.85
CA THR A 32 8.47 -17.25 7.15
C THR A 32 8.21 -17.16 5.65
N GLU A 33 7.08 -17.68 5.18
CA GLU A 33 6.73 -17.67 3.75
C GLU A 33 6.34 -16.28 3.22
N LYS A 34 5.85 -15.40 4.09
CA LYS A 34 5.30 -14.10 3.70
C LYS A 34 6.02 -12.92 4.39
N PRO A 35 6.15 -11.77 3.72
CA PRO A 35 6.72 -10.56 4.30
C PRO A 35 5.97 -10.07 5.55
N PRO A 36 6.65 -9.41 6.50
CA PRO A 36 6.09 -9.16 7.82
C PRO A 36 5.18 -7.92 7.93
N LEU A 37 5.17 -7.02 6.94
CA LEU A 37 4.55 -5.70 7.11
C LEU A 37 3.05 -5.76 7.40
N VAL A 38 2.35 -6.71 6.78
CA VAL A 38 0.91 -6.91 7.02
C VAL A 38 0.68 -7.27 8.49
N TYR A 39 1.48 -8.19 9.04
CA TYR A 39 1.41 -8.60 10.44
C TYR A 39 1.76 -7.45 11.37
N TRP A 40 2.77 -6.64 11.04
CA TRP A 40 3.13 -5.47 11.83
C TRP A 40 2.02 -4.43 11.87
N ALA A 41 1.40 -4.14 10.72
CA ALA A 41 0.29 -3.20 10.65
C ALA A 41 -0.92 -3.67 11.48
N MET A 42 -1.23 -4.97 11.44
CA MET A 42 -2.26 -5.58 12.28
C MET A 42 -1.89 -5.58 13.76
N ALA A 43 -0.65 -5.93 14.12
CA ALA A 43 -0.18 -5.96 15.50
C ALA A 43 -0.18 -4.56 16.14
N VAL A 44 0.18 -3.53 15.38
CA VAL A 44 0.05 -2.12 15.81
C VAL A 44 -1.41 -1.74 16.02
N SER A 45 -2.31 -2.19 15.14
CA SER A 45 -3.75 -1.97 15.32
C SER A 45 -4.27 -2.64 16.61
N TYR A 46 -3.88 -3.89 16.86
CA TYR A 46 -4.21 -4.60 18.09
C TYR A 46 -3.64 -3.92 19.34
N LYS A 47 -2.45 -3.34 19.25
CA LYS A 47 -1.85 -2.59 20.36
C LYS A 47 -2.67 -1.35 20.74
N MET A 48 -3.30 -0.68 19.76
CA MET A 48 -4.09 0.53 19.98
C MET A 48 -5.55 0.26 20.37
N PHE A 49 -6.19 -0.74 19.76
CA PHE A 49 -7.63 -0.98 19.87
C PHE A 49 -8.01 -2.31 20.55
N GLY A 50 -7.02 -3.11 20.94
CA GLY A 50 -7.22 -4.46 21.45
C GLY A 50 -7.44 -5.50 20.34
N VAL A 51 -7.44 -6.78 20.69
CA VAL A 51 -7.58 -7.88 19.74
C VAL A 51 -9.05 -8.12 19.41
N HIS A 52 -9.50 -7.57 18.29
CA HIS A 52 -10.85 -7.76 17.76
C HIS A 52 -10.84 -7.97 16.24
N ASP A 53 -11.85 -8.65 15.69
CA ASP A 53 -11.96 -8.90 14.24
C ASP A 53 -11.93 -7.62 13.40
N TRP A 54 -12.58 -6.56 13.87
CA TRP A 54 -12.61 -5.27 13.17
C TRP A 54 -11.26 -4.56 13.18
N SER A 55 -10.50 -4.70 14.28
CA SER A 55 -9.16 -4.10 14.40
C SER A 55 -8.14 -4.75 13.47
N ALA A 56 -8.28 -6.05 13.18
CA ALA A 56 -7.45 -6.74 12.19
C ALA A 56 -7.60 -6.14 10.78
N ARG A 57 -8.80 -5.61 10.48
CA ARG A 57 -9.18 -5.10 9.16
C ARG A 57 -8.90 -3.61 8.98
N LEU A 58 -8.65 -2.88 10.08
CA LEU A 58 -8.39 -1.45 10.07
C LEU A 58 -7.27 -1.03 9.12
N PRO A 59 -6.08 -1.66 9.11
CA PRO A 59 -4.99 -1.23 8.22
C PRO A 59 -5.35 -1.32 6.74
N ASN A 60 -6.09 -2.38 6.37
CA ASN A 60 -6.57 -2.56 5.00
C ASN A 60 -7.61 -1.49 4.62
N ALA A 61 -8.59 -1.24 5.51
CA ALA A 61 -9.61 -0.21 5.30
C ALA A 61 -8.98 1.19 5.14
N LEU A 62 -8.01 1.54 5.99
CA LEU A 62 -7.28 2.81 5.89
C LEU A 62 -6.52 2.94 4.57
N SER A 63 -5.94 1.85 4.07
CA SER A 63 -5.23 1.86 2.79
C SER A 63 -6.17 2.10 1.61
N VAL A 64 -7.39 1.58 1.64
CA VAL A 64 -8.42 1.82 0.61
C VAL A 64 -8.95 3.26 0.65
N ILE A 65 -9.16 3.81 1.84
CA ILE A 65 -9.51 5.23 2.01
C ILE A 65 -8.37 6.10 1.48
N GLY A 66 -7.13 5.77 1.83
CA GLY A 66 -5.92 6.42 1.33
C GLY A 66 -5.82 6.38 -0.19
N LEU A 67 -6.06 5.22 -0.81
CA LEU A 67 -6.08 5.06 -2.27
C LEU A 67 -7.16 5.92 -2.94
N SER A 68 -8.34 5.99 -2.33
CA SER A 68 -9.45 6.80 -2.87
C SER A 68 -9.10 8.29 -2.86
N TRP A 69 -8.53 8.75 -1.75
CA TRP A 69 -8.09 10.13 -1.62
C TRP A 69 -6.90 10.45 -2.53
N LEU A 70 -5.94 9.54 -2.64
CA LEU A 70 -4.81 9.63 -3.53
C LEU A 70 -5.23 9.76 -5.00
N THR A 71 -6.19 8.94 -5.43
CA THR A 71 -6.75 8.99 -6.79
C THR A 71 -7.43 10.32 -7.05
N ALA A 72 -8.16 10.84 -6.06
CA ALA A 72 -8.77 12.16 -6.15
C ALA A 72 -7.70 13.26 -6.28
N ALA A 73 -6.68 13.23 -5.43
CA ALA A 73 -5.58 14.20 -5.42
C ALA A 73 -4.81 14.19 -6.75
N PHE A 74 -4.50 13.01 -7.27
CA PHE A 74 -3.86 12.83 -8.57
C PHE A 74 -4.72 13.44 -9.69
N GLY A 75 -6.02 13.11 -9.75
CA GLY A 75 -6.92 13.63 -10.77
C GLY A 75 -7.13 15.15 -10.67
N MET A 76 -7.11 15.71 -9.45
CA MET A 76 -7.17 17.16 -9.24
C MET A 76 -5.93 17.87 -9.76
N TRP A 77 -4.75 17.28 -9.54
CA TRP A 77 -3.48 17.81 -10.04
C TRP A 77 -3.37 17.72 -11.57
N ALA A 78 -3.72 16.57 -12.17
CA ALA A 78 -3.53 16.35 -13.61
C ALA A 78 -4.63 16.96 -14.50
N PHE A 79 -5.89 16.96 -14.04
CA PHE A 79 -7.05 17.29 -14.89
C PHE A 79 -8.02 18.30 -14.24
N GLY A 80 -7.66 18.86 -13.08
CA GLY A 80 -8.44 19.86 -12.36
C GLY A 80 -9.46 19.29 -11.36
N LYS A 81 -10.04 20.20 -10.54
CA LYS A 81 -10.83 19.85 -9.34
C LYS A 81 -12.00 18.89 -9.60
N ARG A 82 -12.75 19.10 -10.68
CA ARG A 82 -13.92 18.26 -11.01
C ARG A 82 -13.50 16.84 -11.40
N ALA A 83 -12.48 16.70 -12.24
CA ALA A 83 -11.98 15.41 -12.68
C ALA A 83 -11.47 14.57 -11.49
N GLY A 84 -10.71 15.19 -10.58
CA GLY A 84 -10.25 14.52 -9.37
C GLY A 84 -11.38 14.08 -8.43
N PHE A 85 -12.40 14.92 -8.24
CA PHE A 85 -13.57 14.53 -7.43
C PHE A 85 -14.27 13.30 -8.02
N TYR A 86 -14.53 13.27 -9.33
CA TYR A 86 -15.16 12.12 -9.97
C TYR A 86 -14.28 10.88 -9.98
N ALA A 87 -12.96 11.02 -10.15
CA ALA A 87 -12.03 9.90 -10.09
C ALA A 87 -12.01 9.25 -8.69
N GLY A 88 -11.95 10.08 -7.63
CA GLY A 88 -12.06 9.62 -6.25
C GLY A 88 -13.40 8.95 -5.95
N LEU A 89 -14.50 9.50 -6.46
CA LEU A 89 -15.82 8.88 -6.29
C LEU A 89 -15.90 7.52 -7.00
N CYS A 90 -15.41 7.45 -8.25
CA CYS A 90 -15.43 6.23 -9.05
C CYS A 90 -14.64 5.09 -8.40
N ILE A 91 -13.45 5.37 -7.87
CA ILE A 91 -12.64 4.35 -7.21
C ILE A 91 -13.27 3.92 -5.88
N SER A 92 -13.91 4.85 -5.14
CA SER A 92 -14.60 4.55 -3.88
C SER A 92 -15.85 3.69 -4.06
N THR A 93 -16.55 3.80 -5.21
CA THR A 93 -17.74 3.02 -5.53
C THR A 93 -17.44 1.76 -6.35
N CYS A 94 -16.17 1.51 -6.67
CA CYS A 94 -15.76 0.34 -7.42
C CYS A 94 -16.00 -0.95 -6.61
N VAL A 95 -16.81 -1.86 -7.17
CA VAL A 95 -17.14 -3.14 -6.56
C VAL A 95 -15.89 -3.97 -6.24
N GLY A 96 -14.87 -3.90 -7.09
CA GLY A 96 -13.61 -4.63 -6.88
C GLY A 96 -12.94 -4.24 -5.56
N LEU A 97 -12.75 -2.94 -5.31
CA LEU A 97 -12.16 -2.45 -4.05
C LEU A 97 -13.00 -2.82 -2.84
N PHE A 98 -14.33 -2.76 -2.96
CA PHE A 98 -15.22 -3.17 -1.88
C PHE A 98 -15.03 -4.64 -1.51
N LEU A 99 -14.90 -5.55 -2.48
CA LEU A 99 -14.66 -6.97 -2.22
C LEU A 99 -13.33 -7.20 -1.50
N PHE A 100 -12.26 -6.50 -1.89
CA PHE A 100 -10.94 -6.63 -1.27
C PHE A 100 -10.86 -6.07 0.16
N THR A 101 -11.84 -5.28 0.62
CA THR A 101 -11.91 -4.85 2.04
C THR A 101 -12.48 -5.91 2.98
N ARG A 102 -13.24 -6.89 2.47
CA ARG A 102 -13.85 -7.93 3.33
C ARG A 102 -12.90 -9.06 3.70
N ILE A 103 -11.86 -9.25 2.90
CA ILE A 103 -10.86 -10.31 3.06
C ILE A 103 -9.54 -9.63 3.47
N ILE A 104 -8.80 -10.19 4.41
CA ILE A 104 -7.50 -9.65 4.84
C ILE A 104 -6.44 -10.06 3.82
N ILE A 105 -6.43 -9.37 2.68
CA ILE A 105 -5.45 -9.57 1.60
C ILE A 105 -4.62 -8.30 1.44
N PRO A 106 -3.28 -8.40 1.32
CA PRO A 106 -2.40 -7.25 1.13
C PRO A 106 -2.59 -6.49 -0.19
N ASP A 107 -3.42 -6.98 -1.11
CA ASP A 107 -3.52 -6.46 -2.48
C ASP A 107 -4.01 -5.01 -2.54
N ALA A 108 -4.95 -4.64 -1.67
CA ALA A 108 -5.43 -3.27 -1.59
C ALA A 108 -4.36 -2.32 -1.01
N MET A 109 -3.61 -2.75 0.02
CA MET A 109 -2.47 -2.01 0.55
C MET A 109 -1.39 -1.83 -0.52
N GLN A 110 -1.10 -2.88 -1.28
CA GLN A 110 -0.12 -2.85 -2.35
C GLN A 110 -0.54 -1.93 -3.50
N THR A 111 -1.83 -1.93 -3.85
CA THR A 111 -2.39 -1.02 -4.85
C THR A 111 -2.21 0.43 -4.43
N PHE A 112 -2.48 0.75 -3.16
CA PHE A 112 -2.22 2.08 -2.60
C PHE A 112 -0.75 2.49 -2.73
N THR A 113 0.17 1.61 -2.33
CA THR A 113 1.61 1.91 -2.37
C THR A 113 2.13 2.08 -3.80
N ILE A 114 1.66 1.26 -4.75
CA ILE A 114 2.03 1.40 -6.18
C ILE A 114 1.50 2.71 -6.76
N ALA A 115 0.24 3.05 -6.48
CA ALA A 115 -0.34 4.30 -6.94
C ALA A 115 0.42 5.52 -6.37
N LEU A 116 0.82 5.45 -5.10
CA LEU A 116 1.61 6.51 -4.46
C LEU A 116 2.99 6.63 -5.09
N ALA A 117 3.65 5.50 -5.36
CA ALA A 117 4.93 5.47 -6.05
C ALA A 117 4.83 6.13 -7.44
N MET A 118 3.82 5.76 -8.24
CA MET A 118 3.63 6.35 -9.58
C MET A 118 3.36 7.84 -9.53
N TRP A 119 2.51 8.31 -8.60
CA TRP A 119 2.26 9.74 -8.47
C TRP A 119 3.50 10.50 -8.00
N ALA A 120 4.24 9.95 -7.04
CA ALA A 120 5.47 10.54 -6.54
C ALA A 120 6.56 10.61 -7.63
N PHE A 121 6.64 9.59 -8.49
CA PHE A 121 7.52 9.60 -9.66
C PHE A 121 7.18 10.74 -10.63
N LEU A 122 5.89 10.91 -10.96
CA LEU A 122 5.45 11.99 -11.84
C LEU A 122 5.70 13.38 -11.23
N ARG A 123 5.45 13.55 -9.93
CA ARG A 123 5.74 14.80 -9.20
C ARG A 123 7.24 15.08 -9.09
N ALA A 124 8.08 14.05 -9.02
CA ALA A 124 9.53 14.22 -8.99
C ALA A 124 10.10 14.67 -10.35
N LEU A 125 9.40 14.38 -11.46
CA LEU A 125 9.76 14.80 -12.82
C LEU A 125 9.16 16.15 -13.23
N ASP A 126 8.20 16.67 -12.48
CA ASP A 126 7.55 17.95 -12.75
C ASP A 126 8.52 19.12 -12.48
N GLU A 127 8.85 19.92 -13.49
CA GLU A 127 9.79 21.04 -13.38
C GLU A 127 9.24 22.19 -12.52
N GLU A 128 7.91 22.31 -12.42
CA GLU A 128 7.25 23.33 -11.60
C GLU A 128 7.22 22.94 -10.12
N GLU A 129 7.66 21.72 -9.76
CA GLU A 129 7.59 21.26 -8.40
C GLU A 129 8.61 21.91 -7.47
N ARG A 130 8.12 22.36 -6.32
CA ARG A 130 8.96 23.04 -5.33
C ARG A 130 9.91 22.10 -4.61
N HIS A 131 9.54 20.83 -4.47
CA HIS A 131 10.25 19.85 -3.64
C HIS A 131 10.43 18.48 -4.30
N PRO A 132 11.09 18.39 -5.48
CA PRO A 132 11.24 17.13 -6.21
C PRO A 132 12.01 16.06 -5.41
N ARG A 133 12.96 16.47 -4.55
CA ARG A 133 13.70 15.54 -3.68
C ARG A 133 12.83 14.83 -2.65
N LEU A 134 11.82 15.52 -2.10
CA LEU A 134 10.88 14.89 -1.16
C LEU A 134 10.02 13.85 -1.88
N TRP A 135 9.57 14.14 -3.10
CA TRP A 135 8.82 13.19 -3.92
C TRP A 135 9.66 11.98 -4.35
N ALA A 136 10.94 12.17 -4.68
CA ALA A 136 11.85 11.06 -4.93
C ALA A 136 12.04 10.16 -3.68
N PHE A 137 12.09 10.75 -2.48
CA PHE A 137 12.13 9.98 -1.23
C PHE A 137 10.80 9.23 -1.01
N ILE A 138 9.65 9.86 -1.24
CA ILE A 138 8.33 9.23 -1.15
C ILE A 138 8.22 8.05 -2.15
N PHE A 139 8.75 8.22 -3.37
CA PHE A 139 8.82 7.16 -4.36
C PHE A 139 9.64 5.95 -3.86
N ALA A 140 10.86 6.20 -3.37
CA ALA A 140 11.73 5.16 -2.82
C ALA A 140 11.11 4.48 -1.58
N ALA A 141 10.54 5.25 -0.66
CA ALA A 141 9.87 4.74 0.52
C ALA A 141 8.65 3.89 0.17
N SER A 142 7.87 4.30 -0.84
CA SER A 142 6.73 3.54 -1.34
C SER A 142 7.19 2.21 -1.93
N MET A 143 8.22 2.20 -2.78
CA MET A 143 8.77 0.94 -3.32
C MET A 143 9.25 -0.02 -2.23
N GLY A 144 9.96 0.50 -1.21
CA GLY A 144 10.41 -0.31 -0.07
C GLY A 144 9.25 -0.87 0.74
N THR A 145 8.22 -0.06 0.99
CA THR A 145 7.01 -0.47 1.70
C THR A 145 6.25 -1.55 0.92
N GLY A 146 6.16 -1.41 -0.41
CA GLY A 146 5.50 -2.39 -1.27
C GLY A 146 6.25 -3.73 -1.35
N LEU A 147 7.59 -3.70 -1.34
CA LEU A 147 8.42 -4.90 -1.27
C LEU A 147 8.17 -5.68 0.02
N LEU A 148 7.98 -4.97 1.14
CA LEU A 148 7.67 -5.55 2.45
C LEU A 148 6.22 -6.04 2.59
N LEU A 149 5.31 -5.74 1.65
CA LEU A 149 3.91 -6.18 1.70
C LEU A 149 3.70 -7.58 1.11
N LYS A 150 4.22 -7.85 -0.09
CA LYS A 150 3.89 -9.10 -0.79
C LYS A 150 4.98 -9.64 -1.71
N SER A 151 5.83 -8.81 -2.35
CA SER A 151 6.94 -9.25 -3.24
C SER A 151 7.54 -8.11 -4.08
N LEU A 152 8.57 -8.43 -4.88
CA LEU A 152 9.18 -7.61 -5.94
C LEU A 152 8.19 -6.95 -6.91
N ILE A 153 6.95 -7.44 -7.00
CA ILE A 153 5.91 -6.90 -7.88
C ILE A 153 5.72 -5.39 -7.66
N ALA A 154 5.75 -4.93 -6.40
CA ALA A 154 5.59 -3.52 -6.09
C ALA A 154 6.75 -2.63 -6.56
N VAL A 155 7.89 -3.22 -6.92
CA VAL A 155 9.05 -2.51 -7.50
C VAL A 155 9.02 -2.62 -9.02
N VAL A 156 8.73 -3.81 -9.55
CA VAL A 156 8.75 -4.10 -10.98
C VAL A 156 7.76 -3.22 -11.74
N PHE A 157 6.53 -3.04 -11.24
CA PHE A 157 5.52 -2.23 -11.93
C PHE A 157 5.87 -0.74 -11.97
N PRO A 158 6.15 -0.05 -10.84
CA PRO A 158 6.52 1.37 -10.88
C PRO A 158 7.85 1.62 -11.60
N ALA A 159 8.86 0.79 -11.38
CA ALA A 159 10.16 0.95 -12.03
C ALA A 159 10.07 0.65 -13.54
N GLY A 160 9.36 -0.42 -13.92
CA GLY A 160 9.14 -0.77 -15.33
C GLY A 160 8.33 0.29 -16.06
N ALA A 161 7.24 0.79 -15.44
CA ALA A 161 6.45 1.88 -16.00
C ALA A 161 7.24 3.18 -16.10
N GLY A 162 8.05 3.52 -15.09
CA GLY A 162 8.92 4.69 -15.09
C GLY A 162 10.00 4.61 -16.17
N LEU A 163 10.65 3.46 -16.34
CA LEU A 163 11.64 3.24 -17.40
C LEU A 163 11.01 3.32 -18.79
N LEU A 164 9.86 2.68 -19.01
CA LEU A 164 9.10 2.77 -20.26
C LEU A 164 8.71 4.23 -20.56
N TYR A 165 8.26 4.97 -19.55
CA TYR A 165 7.92 6.38 -19.69
C TYR A 165 9.13 7.20 -20.13
N LEU A 166 10.27 7.08 -19.43
CA LEU A 166 11.51 7.80 -19.75
C LEU A 166 12.09 7.42 -21.12
N LEU A 167 11.95 6.15 -21.53
CA LEU A 167 12.34 5.69 -22.86
C LEU A 167 11.47 6.33 -23.95
N LEU A 168 10.15 6.39 -23.72
CA LEU A 168 9.19 6.98 -24.66
C LEU A 168 9.32 8.51 -24.74
N THR A 169 9.59 9.19 -23.63
CA THR A 169 9.78 10.65 -23.59
C THR A 169 11.21 11.09 -23.95
N ARG A 170 12.13 10.14 -24.21
CA ARG A 170 13.57 10.39 -24.50
C ARG A 170 14.33 11.17 -23.44
N GLN A 171 13.78 11.30 -22.23
CA GLN A 171 14.45 11.97 -21.11
C GLN A 171 15.55 11.13 -20.47
N LEU A 172 15.76 9.89 -20.93
CA LEU A 172 16.78 8.98 -20.40
C LEU A 172 18.23 9.40 -20.73
N PHE A 173 18.41 10.29 -21.71
CA PHE A 173 19.72 10.77 -22.17
C PHE A 173 19.87 12.31 -22.14
N ALA A 174 18.96 13.02 -21.46
CA ALA A 174 18.99 14.48 -21.35
C ALA A 174 19.71 14.94 -20.08
#